data_AF-A0A7S4N0N0-F1
#
_entry.id   AF-A0A7S4N0N0-F1
#
_cell.length_a   1.000
_cell.length_b   1.000
_cell.length_c   1.000
_cell.angle_alpha   90.00
_cell.angle_beta   90.00
_cell.angle_gamma   90.00
#
_symmetry.space_group_name_H-M   'P 1'
#
loop_
_entity.id
_entity.type
_entity.pdbx_description
1 polymer ?
#
loop_
_entity_poly.entity_id
_entity_poly.type
_entity_poly.pdbx_seq_one_letter_code
_entity_poly.pdbx_strand_id
1 'polypeptide(L)'
;MEVEWGHLGLFSSYDCGALRRGFQVYRQVCATCHSIERIHYRELVGVTHTTDELIEMASEVDFVDGPNDEGEMFERPGKLTDPLPSPYANEEAGRAANGGAYPPDLSLMVKARHSGQDYLFSILTGYCDAPAGKPMMPGLYYNPYFPGGAIAMPPPLNDGGVEYEDGTPATISQQAYDVVQFLNWCAEPEADDRKKQAGQYMVVLAFTALMSGYYKRFKWSPYKTRAITYVKP
;
A
#
# COMPACT_ATOMS: atom_id res chain seq x y z
N MET A 1 -9.91 13.92 4.43
CA MET A 1 -10.02 14.57 3.11
C MET A 1 -10.12 13.47 2.08
N GLU A 2 -11.03 13.56 1.12
CA GLU A 2 -11.11 12.60 0.01
C GLU A 2 -10.14 13.07 -1.08
N VAL A 3 -9.22 12.19 -1.50
CA VAL A 3 -8.23 12.48 -2.54
C VAL A 3 -8.60 11.71 -3.79
N GLU A 4 -8.46 12.34 -4.97
CA GLU A 4 -8.65 11.64 -6.23
C GLU A 4 -7.40 10.81 -6.55
N TRP A 5 -7.48 9.51 -6.26
CA TRP A 5 -6.40 8.57 -6.53
C TRP A 5 -6.51 8.00 -7.95
N GLY A 6 -5.45 8.19 -8.76
CA GLY A 6 -5.44 7.76 -10.16
C GLY A 6 -5.74 6.26 -10.35
N HIS A 7 -5.33 5.41 -9.40
CA HIS A 7 -5.54 3.97 -9.44
C HIS A 7 -6.92 3.51 -8.93
N LEU A 8 -7.87 4.36 -8.55
CA LEU A 8 -9.18 3.87 -8.09
C LEU A 8 -10.14 3.48 -9.23
N GLY A 9 -9.87 3.93 -10.46
CA GLY A 9 -10.69 3.58 -11.62
C GLY A 9 -10.69 2.07 -11.94
N LEU A 10 -11.80 1.58 -12.50
CA LEU A 10 -11.98 0.18 -12.91
C LEU A 10 -10.93 -0.30 -13.93
N PHE A 11 -10.46 0.63 -14.78
CA PHE A 11 -9.46 0.38 -15.81
C PHE A 11 -8.17 1.18 -15.56
N SER A 12 -7.93 1.59 -14.32
CA SER A 12 -6.72 2.31 -13.91
C SER A 12 -5.77 1.38 -13.17
N SER A 13 -4.47 1.55 -13.40
CA SER A 13 -3.38 0.90 -12.65
C SER A 13 -2.73 1.88 -11.68
N TYR A 14 -1.77 1.40 -10.89
CA TYR A 14 -0.84 2.29 -10.21
C TYR A 14 -0.01 3.13 -11.18
N ASP A 15 0.42 4.29 -10.69
CA ASP A 15 1.48 5.09 -11.31
C ASP A 15 2.83 4.64 -10.76
N CYS A 16 3.58 3.87 -11.56
CA CYS A 16 4.89 3.34 -11.15
C CYS A 16 5.91 4.46 -10.81
N GLY A 17 5.79 5.64 -11.43
CA GLY A 17 6.64 6.79 -11.09
C GLY A 17 6.34 7.30 -9.68
N ALA A 18 5.05 7.41 -9.33
CA ALA A 18 4.65 7.75 -7.96
C ALA A 18 5.01 6.66 -6.96
N LEU A 19 4.91 5.37 -7.33
CA LEU A 19 5.36 4.27 -6.46
C LEU A 19 6.86 4.33 -6.18
N ARG A 20 7.69 4.63 -7.20
CA ARG A 20 9.14 4.79 -7.03
C ARG A 20 9.48 5.95 -6.09
N ARG A 21 8.86 7.12 -6.31
CA ARG A 21 9.00 8.28 -5.41
C ARG A 21 8.50 7.96 -4.00
N GLY A 22 7.40 7.25 -3.86
CA GLY A 22 6.85 6.85 -2.57
C GLY A 22 7.76 5.92 -1.79
N PHE A 23 8.41 4.97 -2.47
CA PHE A 23 9.44 4.14 -1.87
C PHE A 23 10.65 4.96 -1.41
N GLN A 24 11.05 5.97 -2.20
CA GLN A 24 12.12 6.90 -1.79
C GLN A 24 11.76 7.66 -0.51
N VAL A 25 10.53 8.19 -0.41
CA VAL A 25 10.04 8.84 0.82
C VAL A 25 10.03 7.85 1.99
N TYR A 26 9.53 6.63 1.80
CA TYR A 26 9.57 5.60 2.84
C TYR A 26 11.01 5.36 3.32
N ARG A 27 11.95 5.11 2.42
CA ARG A 27 13.34 4.79 2.75
C ARG A 27 14.05 5.93 3.50
N GLN A 28 13.82 7.18 3.08
CA GLN A 28 14.52 8.35 3.64
C GLN A 28 13.87 8.92 4.90
N VAL A 29 12.55 8.75 5.07
CA VAL A 29 11.79 9.34 6.19
C VAL A 29 11.28 8.26 7.12
N CYS A 30 10.48 7.32 6.60
CA CYS A 30 9.67 6.42 7.41
C CYS A 30 10.45 5.20 7.95
N ALA A 31 11.41 4.68 7.19
CA ALA A 31 12.13 3.44 7.50
C ALA A 31 12.99 3.53 8.77
N THR A 32 13.21 4.74 9.27
CA THR A 32 13.90 4.99 10.56
C THR A 32 13.07 4.58 11.78
N CYS A 33 11.74 4.56 11.65
CA CYS A 33 10.82 4.25 12.74
C CYS A 33 9.81 3.15 12.40
N HIS A 34 9.45 3.00 11.14
CA HIS A 34 8.45 2.02 10.69
C HIS A 34 9.08 0.88 9.90
N SER A 35 8.65 -0.34 10.20
CA SER A 35 8.95 -1.50 9.38
C SER A 35 7.97 -1.65 8.21
N ILE A 36 8.41 -2.36 7.16
CA ILE A 36 7.57 -3.01 6.16
C ILE A 36 8.06 -4.46 6.06
N GLU A 37 7.50 -5.32 6.91
CA GLU A 37 7.97 -6.70 7.08
C GLU A 37 7.53 -7.65 5.96
N ARG A 38 6.47 -7.31 5.22
CA ARG A 38 5.88 -8.23 4.22
C ARG A 38 6.40 -8.00 2.80
N ILE A 39 7.25 -7.01 2.59
CA ILE A 39 7.84 -6.68 1.28
C ILE A 39 9.34 -6.94 1.35
N HIS A 40 9.86 -7.66 0.36
CA HIS A 40 11.29 -7.88 0.18
C HIS A 40 11.75 -7.06 -1.04
N TYR A 41 13.06 -6.93 -1.22
CA TYR A 41 13.60 -6.18 -2.36
C TYR A 41 13.12 -6.75 -3.71
N ARG A 42 12.99 -8.09 -3.82
CA ARG A 42 12.53 -8.76 -5.06
C ARG A 42 11.13 -8.34 -5.52
N GLU A 43 10.22 -7.96 -4.63
CA GLU A 43 8.89 -7.50 -5.03
C GLU A 43 8.92 -6.15 -5.76
N LEU A 44 9.97 -5.34 -5.58
CA LEU A 44 10.11 -4.04 -6.23
C LEU A 44 10.65 -4.15 -7.67
N VAL A 45 11.23 -5.30 -8.03
CA VAL A 45 11.82 -5.55 -9.36
C VAL A 45 10.74 -5.52 -10.43
N GLY A 46 10.91 -4.66 -11.43
CA GLY A 46 9.96 -4.51 -12.54
C GLY A 46 8.67 -3.78 -12.17
N VAL A 47 8.56 -3.29 -10.92
CA VAL A 47 7.47 -2.42 -10.48
C VAL A 47 7.97 -0.98 -10.36
N THR A 48 8.97 -0.75 -9.50
CA THR A 48 9.50 0.58 -9.21
C THR A 48 10.98 0.72 -9.58
N HIS A 49 11.72 -0.38 -9.58
CA HIS A 49 13.16 -0.41 -9.85
C HIS A 49 13.53 -1.57 -10.76
N THR A 50 14.69 -1.45 -11.39
CA THR A 50 15.32 -2.55 -12.12
C THR A 50 15.99 -3.52 -11.15
N THR A 51 16.36 -4.71 -11.65
CA THR A 51 17.08 -5.71 -10.86
C THR A 51 18.41 -5.17 -10.33
N ASP A 52 19.18 -4.49 -11.18
CA ASP A 52 20.53 -4.02 -10.83
C ASP A 52 20.48 -2.93 -9.75
N GLU A 53 19.55 -1.97 -9.88
CA GLU A 53 19.31 -0.93 -8.86
C GLU A 53 19.00 -1.52 -7.48
N LEU A 54 18.18 -2.59 -7.43
CA LEU A 54 17.81 -3.21 -6.16
C LEU A 54 18.89 -4.14 -5.60
N ILE A 55 19.75 -4.72 -6.45
CA ILE A 55 20.93 -5.46 -5.99
C ILE A 55 21.89 -4.48 -5.30
N GLU A 56 22.16 -3.35 -5.94
CA GLU A 56 23.01 -2.30 -5.37
C GLU A 56 22.44 -1.82 -4.05
N MET A 57 21.16 -1.44 -4.04
CA MET A 57 20.48 -0.96 -2.83
C MET A 57 20.39 -2.00 -1.70
N ALA A 58 20.13 -3.27 -2.02
CA ALA A 58 20.09 -4.32 -1.00
C ALA A 58 21.49 -4.54 -0.40
N SER A 59 22.55 -4.39 -1.21
CA SER A 59 23.93 -4.57 -0.74
C SER A 59 24.44 -3.45 0.16
N GLU A 60 23.74 -2.32 0.26
CA GLU A 60 24.05 -1.22 1.19
C GLU A 60 23.76 -1.57 2.66
N VAL A 61 22.99 -2.63 2.91
CA VAL A 61 22.57 -3.03 4.26
C VAL A 61 23.06 -4.43 4.56
N ASP A 62 23.71 -4.58 5.71
CA ASP A 62 24.18 -5.87 6.20
C ASP A 62 23.08 -6.63 6.95
N PHE A 63 23.00 -7.94 6.71
CA PHE A 63 22.09 -8.87 7.37
C PHE A 63 22.89 -9.97 8.06
N VAL A 64 22.43 -10.36 9.25
CA VAL A 64 22.94 -11.52 9.97
C VAL A 64 22.43 -12.81 9.30
N ASP A 65 23.34 -13.73 8.97
CA ASP A 65 23.08 -15.03 8.36
C ASP A 65 23.92 -16.12 9.07
N GLY A 66 23.70 -17.39 8.72
CA GLY A 66 24.43 -18.53 9.25
C GLY A 66 23.54 -19.55 9.97
N PRO A 67 24.15 -20.46 10.75
CA PRO A 67 25.58 -20.51 11.08
C PRO A 67 26.49 -20.96 9.93
N ASN A 68 27.78 -20.60 10.00
CA ASN A 68 28.85 -21.14 9.15
C ASN A 68 29.28 -22.57 9.59
N ASP A 69 30.35 -23.09 8.98
CA ASP A 69 30.91 -24.41 9.28
C ASP A 69 31.54 -24.53 10.67
N GLU A 70 31.83 -23.40 11.32
CA GLU A 70 32.31 -23.32 12.71
C GLU A 70 31.16 -23.15 13.72
N GLY A 71 29.92 -23.02 13.26
CA GLY A 71 28.74 -22.84 14.11
C GLY A 71 28.46 -21.38 14.51
N GLU A 72 29.13 -20.42 13.87
CA GLU A 72 29.04 -18.99 14.17
C GLU A 72 28.10 -18.25 13.19
N MET A 73 27.34 -17.28 13.69
CA MET A 73 26.57 -16.36 12.85
C MET A 73 27.50 -15.30 12.26
N PHE A 74 27.25 -14.86 11.03
CA PHE A 74 28.06 -13.85 10.35
C PHE A 74 27.17 -12.79 9.68
N GLU A 75 27.76 -11.64 9.34
CA GLU A 75 27.08 -10.60 8.57
C GLU A 75 27.43 -10.72 7.09
N ARG A 76 26.45 -10.44 6.23
CA ARG A 76 26.65 -10.36 4.79
C ARG A 76 25.86 -9.18 4.20
N PRO A 77 26.31 -8.65 3.05
CA PRO A 77 25.48 -7.73 2.28
C PRO A 77 24.13 -8.35 1.95
N GLY A 78 23.10 -7.51 1.93
CA GLY A 78 21.75 -7.89 1.56
C GLY A 78 21.66 -8.35 0.11
N LYS A 79 20.67 -9.19 -0.16
CA LYS A 79 20.31 -9.71 -1.49
C LYS A 79 18.82 -9.49 -1.74
N LEU A 80 18.38 -9.65 -2.98
CA LEU A 80 16.97 -9.42 -3.37
C LEU A 80 15.93 -10.23 -2.58
N THR A 81 16.34 -11.36 -2.00
CA THR A 81 15.44 -12.22 -1.21
C THR A 81 15.32 -11.81 0.25
N ASP A 82 16.12 -10.85 0.71
CA ASP A 82 16.03 -10.32 2.08
C ASP A 82 14.88 -9.32 2.20
N PRO A 83 14.25 -9.22 3.38
CA PRO A 83 13.20 -8.25 3.64
C PRO A 83 13.77 -6.83 3.63
N LEU A 84 12.89 -5.82 3.57
CA LEU A 84 13.31 -4.46 3.88
C LEU A 84 13.79 -4.39 5.34
N PRO A 85 14.85 -3.64 5.65
CA PRO A 85 15.41 -3.58 7.00
C PRO A 85 14.38 -3.07 8.02
N SER A 86 14.34 -3.73 9.19
CA SER A 86 13.53 -3.27 10.32
C SER A 86 14.31 -2.26 11.17
N PRO A 87 13.71 -1.14 11.61
CA PRO A 87 14.40 -0.15 12.43
C PRO A 87 14.71 -0.62 13.85
N TYR A 88 14.00 -1.64 14.33
CA TYR A 88 14.13 -2.16 15.68
C TYR A 88 14.23 -3.69 15.69
N ALA A 89 15.02 -4.22 16.61
CA ALA A 89 15.18 -5.66 16.80
C ALA A 89 13.92 -6.34 17.39
N ASN A 90 13.11 -5.59 18.15
CA ASN A 90 11.88 -6.04 18.78
C ASN A 90 10.98 -4.86 19.16
N GLU A 91 9.75 -5.17 19.58
CA GLU A 91 8.73 -4.19 19.95
C GLU A 91 9.17 -3.33 21.14
N GLU A 92 9.81 -3.93 22.14
CA GLU A 92 10.27 -3.24 23.35
C GLU A 92 11.32 -2.16 23.02
N ALA A 93 12.25 -2.46 22.12
CA ALA A 93 13.22 -1.49 21.62
C ALA A 93 12.53 -0.34 20.88
N GLY A 94 11.54 -0.64 20.03
CA GLY A 94 10.76 0.37 19.34
C GLY A 94 9.97 1.28 20.29
N ARG A 95 9.35 0.72 21.34
CA ARG A 95 8.66 1.49 22.38
C ARG A 95 9.63 2.36 23.17
N ALA A 96 10.79 1.82 23.55
CA ALA A 96 11.80 2.58 24.29
C ALA A 96 12.31 3.78 23.48
N ALA A 97 12.51 3.61 22.17
CA ALA A 97 12.95 4.68 21.28
C ALA A 97 11.88 5.78 21.05
N ASN A 98 10.59 5.45 21.19
CA ASN A 98 9.46 6.33 20.84
C ASN A 98 8.56 6.69 22.03
N GLY A 99 9.14 6.82 23.23
CA GLY A 99 8.40 7.32 24.41
C GLY A 99 7.26 6.40 24.87
N GLY A 100 7.39 5.09 24.66
CA GLY A 100 6.42 4.06 25.03
C GLY A 100 5.43 3.69 23.92
N ALA A 101 5.29 4.50 22.88
CA ALA A 101 4.49 4.19 21.70
C ALA A 101 5.27 3.27 20.75
N TYR A 102 4.61 2.28 20.16
CA TYR A 102 5.24 1.44 19.14
C TYR A 102 4.80 1.91 17.75
N PRO A 103 5.73 2.32 16.86
CA PRO A 103 5.40 2.58 15.47
C PRO A 103 4.90 1.28 14.79
N PRO A 104 3.69 1.26 14.22
CA PRO A 104 3.18 0.05 13.59
C PRO A 104 3.89 -0.26 12.27
N ASP A 105 3.99 -1.55 11.93
CA ASP A 105 4.36 -2.03 10.58
C ASP A 105 3.42 -1.43 9.53
N LEU A 106 3.99 -0.93 8.44
CA LEU A 106 3.26 -0.22 7.40
C LEU A 106 2.81 -1.13 6.25
N SER A 107 3.23 -2.40 6.21
CA SER A 107 2.95 -3.33 5.11
C SER A 107 1.48 -3.40 4.70
N LEU A 108 0.56 -3.35 5.68
CA LEU A 108 -0.89 -3.45 5.46
C LEU A 108 -1.65 -2.22 5.94
N MET A 109 -0.97 -1.11 6.24
CA MET A 109 -1.58 0.00 6.97
C MET A 109 -2.79 0.61 6.27
N VAL A 110 -2.75 0.65 4.93
CA VAL A 110 -3.87 1.12 4.10
C VAL A 110 -5.12 0.25 4.28
N LYS A 111 -4.97 -1.06 4.46
CA LYS A 111 -6.11 -1.99 4.68
C LYS A 111 -6.49 -2.13 6.15
N ALA A 112 -5.55 -1.82 7.05
CA ALA A 112 -5.74 -1.93 8.49
C ALA A 112 -6.45 -0.71 9.12
N ARG A 113 -6.78 0.31 8.33
CA ARG A 113 -7.45 1.54 8.80
C ARG A 113 -8.67 1.83 7.95
N HIS A 114 -9.72 2.32 8.60
CA HIS A 114 -10.90 2.83 7.90
C HIS A 114 -10.50 4.00 7.00
N SER A 115 -11.14 4.09 5.84
CA SER A 115 -10.82 5.07 4.79
C SER A 115 -9.40 4.97 4.20
N GLY A 116 -8.62 3.95 4.58
CA GLY A 116 -7.34 3.57 3.98
C GLY A 116 -6.42 4.71 3.55
N GLN A 117 -6.27 4.89 2.24
CA GLN A 117 -5.36 5.87 1.63
C GLN A 117 -5.73 7.31 2.01
N ASP A 118 -7.02 7.65 1.98
CA ASP A 118 -7.51 8.97 2.35
C ASP A 118 -7.18 9.29 3.81
N TYR A 119 -7.29 8.30 4.69
CA TYR A 119 -6.93 8.43 6.10
C TYR A 119 -5.43 8.68 6.27
N LEU A 120 -4.58 7.90 5.60
CA LEU A 120 -3.13 8.05 5.69
C LEU A 120 -2.68 9.40 5.13
N PHE A 121 -3.18 9.80 3.96
CA PHE A 121 -2.89 11.11 3.38
C PHE A 121 -3.32 12.24 4.31
N SER A 122 -4.53 12.15 4.87
CA SER A 122 -5.05 13.14 5.80
C SER A 122 -4.24 13.21 7.10
N ILE A 123 -3.74 12.09 7.62
CA ILE A 123 -2.85 12.10 8.79
C ILE A 123 -1.54 12.80 8.46
N LEU A 124 -0.88 12.44 7.36
CA LEU A 124 0.43 12.97 7.01
C LEU A 124 0.39 14.48 6.72
N THR A 125 -0.69 14.98 6.14
CA THR A 125 -0.86 16.40 5.76
C THR A 125 -1.63 17.23 6.79
N GLY A 126 -2.25 16.60 7.79
CA GLY A 126 -3.24 17.23 8.67
C GLY A 126 -2.72 17.74 10.01
N TYR A 127 -1.41 17.70 10.25
CA TYR A 127 -0.83 18.23 11.49
C TYR A 127 -1.10 19.73 11.63
N CYS A 128 -1.60 20.14 12.80
CA CYS A 128 -1.88 21.54 13.11
C CYS A 128 -1.84 21.78 14.63
N ASP A 129 -1.95 23.03 15.04
CA ASP A 129 -2.03 23.37 16.47
C ASP A 129 -3.33 22.85 17.10
N ALA A 130 -3.23 22.45 18.38
CA ALA A 130 -4.38 22.01 19.14
C ALA A 130 -5.40 23.16 19.27
N PRO A 131 -6.72 22.90 19.10
CA PRO A 131 -7.74 23.91 19.30
C PRO A 131 -7.73 24.39 20.75
N ALA A 132 -8.15 25.64 20.95
CA ALA A 132 -8.21 26.26 22.27
C ALA A 132 -8.95 25.36 23.28
N GLY A 133 -8.33 25.13 24.43
CA GLY A 133 -8.91 24.32 25.52
C GLY A 133 -8.65 22.81 25.43
N LYS A 134 -7.94 22.31 24.41
CA LYS A 134 -7.51 20.91 24.37
C LYS A 134 -6.12 20.73 25.02
N PRO A 135 -6.02 20.13 26.21
CA PRO A 135 -4.71 19.87 26.82
C PRO A 135 -3.98 18.78 26.05
N MET A 136 -2.71 19.01 25.75
CA MET A 136 -1.81 18.04 25.13
C MET A 136 -0.79 17.57 26.17
N MET A 137 -0.59 16.25 26.28
CA MET A 137 0.46 15.71 27.13
C MET A 137 1.83 15.94 26.48
N PRO A 138 2.90 16.12 27.27
CA PRO A 138 4.25 16.21 26.73
C PRO A 138 4.60 15.00 25.84
N GLY A 139 5.20 15.26 24.68
CA GLY A 139 5.56 14.22 23.71
C GLY A 139 4.45 13.80 22.76
N LEU A 140 3.23 14.34 22.88
CA LEU A 140 2.14 14.12 21.92
C LEU A 140 1.91 15.35 21.05
N TYR A 141 1.55 15.08 19.78
CA TYR A 141 1.27 16.07 18.75
C TYR A 141 -0.22 16.05 18.41
N TYR A 142 -0.77 17.20 18.06
CA TYR A 142 -2.17 17.29 17.67
C TYR A 142 -2.33 16.93 16.19
N ASN A 143 -3.29 16.04 15.92
CA ASN A 143 -3.70 15.72 14.55
C ASN A 143 -5.22 15.42 14.57
N PRO A 144 -6.07 16.22 13.91
CA PRO A 144 -7.52 16.08 13.97
C PRO A 144 -8.03 14.77 13.36
N TYR A 145 -7.25 14.11 12.49
CA TYR A 145 -7.61 12.84 11.86
C TYR A 145 -7.25 11.63 12.72
N PHE A 146 -6.32 11.77 13.67
CA PHE A 146 -5.98 10.68 14.59
C PHE A 146 -7.09 10.51 15.63
N PRO A 147 -7.53 9.27 15.94
CA PRO A 147 -8.53 9.03 16.98
C PRO A 147 -8.09 9.61 18.34
N GLY A 148 -8.94 10.44 18.96
CA GLY A 148 -8.60 11.19 20.18
C GLY A 148 -7.76 12.45 19.93
N GLY A 149 -7.23 12.63 18.73
CA GLY A 149 -6.53 13.81 18.24
C GLY A 149 -5.16 14.09 18.86
N ALA A 150 -4.59 13.14 19.61
CA ALA A 150 -3.24 13.23 20.15
C ALA A 150 -2.45 12.00 19.70
N ILE A 151 -1.41 12.23 18.89
CA ILE A 151 -0.58 11.19 18.28
C ILE A 151 0.86 11.32 18.78
N ALA A 152 1.55 10.19 19.01
CA ALA A 152 2.95 10.20 19.47
C ALA A 152 3.96 10.51 18.35
N MET A 153 3.52 10.44 17.09
CA MET A 153 4.34 10.71 15.91
C MET A 153 4.41 12.24 15.66
N PRO A 154 5.61 12.85 15.63
CA PRO A 154 5.77 14.24 15.15
C PRO A 154 5.39 14.35 13.66
N PRO A 155 5.15 15.55 13.12
CA PRO A 155 4.95 15.71 11.68
C PRO A 155 6.16 15.15 10.91
N PRO A 156 6.00 14.06 10.13
CA PRO A 156 7.14 13.35 9.55
C PRO A 156 7.63 13.97 8.24
N LEU A 157 6.80 14.74 7.56
CA LEU A 157 7.09 15.33 6.26
C LEU A 157 7.34 16.83 6.40
N ASN A 158 8.39 17.30 5.72
CA ASN A 158 8.73 18.71 5.60
C ASN A 158 8.76 19.11 4.13
N ASP A 159 8.51 20.39 3.83
CA ASP A 159 8.59 20.91 2.47
C ASP A 159 10.04 20.83 1.97
N GLY A 160 10.28 20.14 0.85
CA GLY A 160 11.63 19.85 0.36
C GLY A 160 12.42 18.84 1.21
N GLY A 161 11.74 18.01 2.02
CA GLY A 161 12.39 17.02 2.90
C GLY A 161 13.08 15.85 2.17
N VAL A 162 12.78 15.66 0.88
CA VAL A 162 13.38 14.65 -0.01
C VAL A 162 13.70 15.33 -1.34
N GLU A 163 14.81 14.96 -1.98
CA GLU A 163 15.10 15.37 -3.35
C GLU A 163 14.78 14.22 -4.31
N TYR A 164 13.70 14.35 -5.08
CA TYR A 164 13.27 13.29 -6.00
C TYR A 164 14.23 13.15 -7.18
N GLU A 165 14.54 11.90 -7.54
CA GLU A 165 15.44 11.56 -8.65
C GLU A 165 14.95 12.10 -10.01
N ASP A 166 13.64 12.25 -10.17
CA ASP A 166 13.00 12.74 -11.40
C ASP A 166 12.80 14.27 -11.45
N GLY A 167 13.25 14.99 -10.42
CA GLY A 167 13.13 16.44 -10.31
C GLY A 167 11.73 16.95 -9.94
N THR A 168 10.80 16.07 -9.54
CA THR A 168 9.49 16.48 -9.05
C THR A 168 9.62 17.37 -7.80
N PRO A 169 8.87 18.47 -7.66
CA PRO A 169 8.88 19.26 -6.44
C PRO A 169 8.36 18.48 -5.24
N ALA A 170 9.21 18.25 -4.24
CA ALA A 170 8.89 17.48 -3.04
C ALA A 170 8.12 18.30 -2.00
N THR A 171 6.91 18.74 -2.34
CA THR A 171 6.03 19.38 -1.35
C THR A 171 5.48 18.35 -0.36
N ILE A 172 5.00 18.80 0.80
CA ILE A 172 4.40 17.89 1.81
C ILE A 172 3.27 17.05 1.21
N SER A 173 2.37 17.67 0.43
CA SER A 173 1.27 16.97 -0.22
C SER A 173 1.75 15.99 -1.28
N GLN A 174 2.78 16.34 -2.05
CA GLN A 174 3.35 15.44 -3.06
C GLN A 174 4.00 14.21 -2.41
N GLN A 175 4.82 14.42 -1.38
CA GLN A 175 5.43 13.33 -0.61
C GLN A 175 4.38 12.42 0.02
N ALA A 176 3.33 13.00 0.63
CA ALA A 176 2.23 12.26 1.20
C ALA A 176 1.46 11.44 0.13
N TYR A 177 1.22 12.02 -1.04
CA TYR A 177 0.55 11.34 -2.14
C TYR A 177 1.36 10.14 -2.64
N ASP A 178 2.67 10.31 -2.84
CA ASP A 178 3.55 9.27 -3.35
C ASP A 178 3.73 8.13 -2.34
N VAL A 179 4.04 8.46 -1.08
CA VAL A 179 4.23 7.43 -0.04
C VAL A 179 2.95 6.65 0.23
N VAL A 180 1.77 7.29 0.18
CA VAL A 180 0.50 6.59 0.37
C VAL A 180 0.18 5.67 -0.80
N GLN A 181 0.49 6.06 -2.04
CA GLN A 181 0.38 5.15 -3.18
C GLN A 181 1.32 3.95 -3.02
N PHE A 182 2.57 4.17 -2.61
CA PHE A 182 3.51 3.09 -2.32
C PHE A 182 2.99 2.15 -1.23
N LEU A 183 2.48 2.68 -0.11
CA LEU A 183 1.90 1.87 0.96
C LEU A 183 0.63 1.13 0.51
N ASN A 184 -0.13 1.67 -0.44
CA ASN A 184 -1.26 0.93 -1.00
C ASN A 184 -0.79 -0.23 -1.87
N TRP A 185 0.25 -0.03 -2.66
CA TRP A 185 0.87 -1.11 -3.41
C TRP A 185 1.47 -2.17 -2.47
N CYS A 186 2.09 -1.80 -1.35
CA CYS A 186 2.53 -2.77 -0.35
C CYS A 186 1.38 -3.62 0.19
N ALA A 187 0.20 -3.02 0.37
CA ALA A 187 -0.98 -3.69 0.90
C ALA A 187 -1.76 -4.52 -0.14
N GLU A 188 -1.69 -4.13 -1.43
CA GLU A 188 -2.33 -4.80 -2.58
C GLU A 188 -1.40 -4.79 -3.81
N PRO A 189 -0.31 -5.58 -3.82
CA PRO A 189 0.59 -5.66 -4.96
C PRO A 189 -0.08 -6.31 -6.18
N GLU A 190 -1.15 -7.09 -5.96
CA GLU A 190 -1.92 -7.77 -7.00
C GLU A 190 -2.95 -6.87 -7.70
N ALA A 191 -3.13 -5.61 -7.28
CA ALA A 191 -4.26 -4.79 -7.70
C ALA A 191 -4.37 -4.62 -9.22
N ASP A 192 -3.24 -4.42 -9.91
CA ASP A 192 -3.21 -4.20 -11.36
C ASP A 192 -3.59 -5.48 -12.11
N ASP A 193 -3.01 -6.63 -11.74
CA ASP A 193 -3.35 -7.93 -12.30
C ASP A 193 -4.78 -8.34 -11.98
N ARG A 194 -5.25 -8.09 -10.75
CA ARG A 194 -6.62 -8.35 -10.31
C ARG A 194 -7.63 -7.60 -11.17
N LYS A 195 -7.40 -6.32 -11.48
CA LYS A 195 -8.29 -5.53 -12.35
C LYS A 195 -8.23 -5.97 -13.80
N LYS A 196 -7.04 -6.25 -14.31
CA LYS A 196 -6.86 -6.80 -15.67
C LYS A 196 -7.62 -8.11 -15.84
N GLN A 197 -7.47 -9.04 -14.88
CA GLN A 197 -8.19 -10.31 -14.86
C GLN A 197 -9.70 -10.10 -14.73
N ALA A 198 -10.15 -9.18 -13.86
CA ALA A 198 -11.57 -8.85 -13.72
C ALA A 198 -12.16 -8.38 -15.06
N GLY A 199 -11.46 -7.52 -15.80
CA GLY A 199 -11.87 -7.10 -17.15
C GLY A 199 -12.00 -8.27 -18.12
N GLN A 200 -11.01 -9.17 -18.14
CA GLN A 200 -11.05 -10.38 -18.97
C GLN A 200 -12.23 -11.29 -18.60
N TYR A 201 -12.46 -11.52 -17.31
CA TYR A 201 -13.58 -12.33 -16.84
C TYR A 201 -14.93 -11.69 -17.15
N MET A 202 -15.08 -10.37 -17.02
CA MET A 202 -16.34 -9.71 -17.39
C MET A 202 -16.69 -9.90 -18.86
N VAL A 203 -15.70 -9.85 -19.77
CA VAL A 203 -15.92 -10.12 -21.20
C VAL A 203 -16.41 -11.56 -21.43
N VAL A 204 -15.73 -12.54 -20.83
CA VAL A 204 -16.10 -13.97 -20.97
C VAL A 204 -17.48 -14.25 -20.37
N LEU A 205 -17.76 -13.69 -19.19
CA LEU A 205 -19.04 -13.85 -18.51
C LEU A 205 -20.18 -13.19 -19.29
N ALA A 206 -19.96 -12.00 -19.87
CA ALA A 206 -20.95 -11.34 -20.72
C ALA A 206 -21.28 -12.19 -21.95
N PHE A 207 -20.27 -12.72 -22.64
CA PHE A 207 -20.49 -13.60 -23.79
C PHE A 207 -21.23 -14.89 -23.39
N THR A 208 -20.85 -15.49 -22.27
CA THR A 208 -21.48 -16.69 -21.73
C THR A 208 -22.95 -16.43 -21.34
N ALA A 209 -23.24 -15.29 -20.73
CA ALA A 209 -24.58 -14.87 -20.37
C ALA A 209 -25.46 -14.66 -21.63
N LEU A 210 -24.93 -14.04 -22.68
CA LEU A 210 -25.62 -13.87 -23.95
C LEU A 210 -25.93 -15.21 -24.63
N MET A 211 -24.93 -16.10 -24.72
CA MET A 211 -25.10 -17.42 -25.33
C MET A 211 -26.08 -18.31 -24.56
N SER A 212 -25.95 -18.36 -23.23
CA SER A 212 -26.89 -19.10 -22.39
C SER A 212 -28.30 -18.52 -22.43
N GLY A 213 -28.44 -17.19 -22.44
CA GLY A 213 -29.70 -16.49 -22.61
C GLY A 213 -30.38 -16.82 -23.94
N TYR A 214 -29.62 -16.78 -25.03
CA TYR A 214 -30.10 -17.21 -26.36
C TYR A 214 -30.53 -18.69 -26.35
N TYR A 215 -29.66 -19.58 -25.86
CA TYR A 215 -29.94 -21.02 -25.81
C TYR A 215 -31.19 -21.33 -24.99
N LYS A 216 -31.38 -20.65 -23.86
CA LYS A 216 -32.59 -20.75 -23.03
C LYS A 216 -33.83 -20.32 -23.81
N ARG A 217 -33.80 -19.20 -24.54
CA ARG A 217 -34.93 -18.74 -25.36
C ARG A 217 -35.22 -19.72 -26.50
N PHE A 218 -34.18 -20.23 -27.15
CA PHE A 218 -34.28 -21.22 -28.22
C PHE A 218 -34.96 -22.51 -27.71
N LYS A 219 -34.49 -23.10 -26.60
CA LYS A 219 -35.06 -24.33 -26.03
C LYS A 219 -36.47 -24.16 -25.50
N TRP A 220 -36.80 -22.99 -24.94
CA TRP A 220 -38.15 -22.71 -24.43
C TRP A 220 -39.12 -22.22 -25.49
N SER A 221 -38.66 -21.94 -26.71
CA SER A 221 -39.50 -21.44 -27.80
C SER A 221 -40.76 -22.28 -28.03
N PRO A 222 -40.70 -23.63 -28.15
CA PRO A 222 -41.90 -24.45 -28.38
C PRO A 222 -42.95 -24.34 -27.27
N TYR A 223 -42.51 -24.25 -26.01
CA TYR A 223 -43.43 -24.09 -24.88
C TYR A 223 -44.04 -22.70 -24.79
N LYS A 224 -43.33 -21.68 -25.30
CA LYS A 224 -43.79 -20.30 -25.30
C LYS A 224 -44.66 -19.97 -26.50
N THR A 225 -44.53 -20.70 -27.61
CA THR A 225 -45.33 -20.51 -28.83
C THR A 225 -46.46 -21.53 -29.00
N ARG A 226 -46.59 -22.53 -28.12
CA ARG A 226 -47.68 -23.51 -28.19
C ARG A 226 -49.06 -22.85 -28.07
N ALA A 227 -49.99 -23.27 -28.92
CA ALA A 227 -51.41 -23.01 -28.76
C ALA A 227 -52.06 -24.21 -28.05
N ILE A 228 -52.93 -23.95 -27.07
CA ILE A 228 -53.65 -24.99 -26.32
C ILE A 228 -55.14 -24.77 -26.51
N THR A 229 -55.84 -25.80 -26.96
CA THR A 229 -57.31 -25.80 -27.06
C THR A 229 -57.86 -26.80 -26.04
N TYR A 230 -58.80 -26.34 -25.21
CA TYR A 230 -59.53 -27.21 -24.28
C TYR A 230 -60.83 -27.67 -24.95
N VAL A 231 -60.98 -28.98 -25.12
CA VAL A 231 -62.21 -29.59 -25.65
C VAL A 231 -62.88 -30.34 -24.50
N LYS A 232 -64.06 -29.86 -24.09
CA LYS A 232 -64.88 -30.57 -23.12
C LYS A 232 -65.58 -31.74 -23.84
N PRO A 233 -65.59 -32.96 -23.27
CA PRO A 233 -66.34 -34.07 -23.83
C PRO A 233 -67.84 -33.80 -23.85
#